data_AF-A0AAP6ZWD6-F1
#
_entry.id   AF-A0AAP6ZWD6-F1
#
_cell.length_a   1.000
_cell.length_b   1.000
_cell.length_c   1.000
_cell.angle_alpha   90.00
_cell.angle_beta   90.00
_cell.angle_gamma   90.00
#
_symmetry.space_group_name_H-M   'P 1'
#
loop_
_entity.id
_entity.type
_entity.pdbx_description
1 polymer ?
#
loop_
_entity_poly.entity_id
_entity_poly.type
_entity_poly.pdbx_seq_one_letter_code
_entity_poly.pdbx_strand_id
1 'polypeptide(L)'
;MKQTHVITRFIAVLLLAIPGVIATSGFLLMKNAIFDYVVEHGNDKLTAPVFQWVPFTIGLLLFILGVGFIGGWIFYRDRKRNYVAARFREKRPKPPSLRPGVKISAKGGEQTSSISGLQEERTNHSNGS
;
A
#
# COMPACT_ATOMS: atom_id res chain seq x y z
N MET A 1 -6.99 19.66 -12.18
CA MET A 1 -5.53 19.70 -12.41
C MET A 1 -4.89 18.47 -11.76
N LYS A 2 -4.61 17.41 -12.53
CA LYS A 2 -4.17 16.08 -12.03
C LYS A 2 -2.67 15.81 -12.31
N GLN A 3 -1.78 16.77 -12.08
CA GLN A 3 -0.37 16.68 -12.50
C GLN A 3 0.67 16.43 -11.39
N THR A 4 0.28 16.28 -10.12
CA THR A 4 1.25 16.22 -9.00
C THR A 4 1.75 14.79 -8.65
N HIS A 5 1.08 13.75 -9.14
CA HIS A 5 1.42 12.36 -8.81
C HIS A 5 2.78 11.92 -9.38
N VAL A 6 3.13 12.37 -10.59
CA VAL A 6 4.41 12.03 -11.23
C VAL A 6 5.57 12.66 -10.46
N ILE A 7 5.46 13.95 -10.11
CA ILE A 7 6.48 14.69 -9.34
C ILE A 7 6.72 14.02 -7.98
N THR A 8 5.65 13.63 -7.28
CA THR A 8 5.76 12.93 -5.98
C THR A 8 6.48 11.59 -6.11
N ARG A 9 6.19 10.81 -7.17
CA ARG A 9 6.87 9.54 -7.45
C ARG A 9 8.33 9.76 -7.81
N PHE A 10 8.65 10.79 -8.58
CA PHE A 10 10.01 11.14 -8.96
C PHE A 10 10.86 11.52 -7.75
N ILE A 11 10.34 12.37 -6.85
CA ILE A 11 11.00 12.74 -5.59
C ILE A 11 11.20 11.49 -4.72
N ALA A 12 10.22 10.57 -4.67
CA ALA A 12 10.39 9.33 -3.93
C ALA A 12 11.53 8.49 -4.49
N VAL A 13 11.66 8.33 -5.81
CA VAL A 13 12.77 7.59 -6.43
C VAL A 13 14.11 8.28 -6.17
N LEU A 14 14.18 9.61 -6.24
CA LEU A 14 15.38 10.38 -5.89
C LEU A 14 15.80 10.17 -4.43
N LEU A 15 14.85 10.19 -3.49
CA LEU A 15 15.11 9.90 -2.07
C LEU A 15 15.53 8.44 -1.84
N LEU A 16 15.06 7.49 -2.67
CA LEU A 16 15.51 6.10 -2.63
C LEU A 16 16.87 5.87 -3.31
N ALA A 17 17.30 6.74 -4.21
CA ALA A 17 18.56 6.58 -4.94
C ALA A 17 19.79 6.67 -4.01
N ILE A 18 19.78 7.60 -3.06
CA ILE A 18 20.87 7.82 -2.09
C ILE A 18 21.16 6.54 -1.26
N PRO A 19 20.19 5.95 -0.54
CA PRO A 19 20.42 4.70 0.20
C PRO A 19 20.70 3.51 -0.73
N GLY A 20 20.22 3.54 -1.98
CA GLY A 20 20.54 2.53 -2.99
C GLY A 20 22.00 2.54 -3.42
N VAL A 21 22.59 3.74 -3.60
CA VAL A 21 24.03 3.90 -3.88
C VAL A 21 24.85 3.43 -2.68
N ILE A 22 24.46 3.81 -1.46
CA ILE A 22 25.14 3.36 -0.23
C ILE A 22 25.12 1.82 -0.12
N ALA A 23 23.97 1.19 -0.41
CA ALA A 23 23.87 -0.27 -0.40
C ALA A 23 24.80 -0.92 -1.43
N THR A 24 24.80 -0.40 -2.66
CA THR A 24 25.66 -0.90 -3.75
C THR A 24 27.13 -0.74 -3.38
N SER A 25 27.55 0.42 -2.87
CA SER A 25 28.91 0.66 -2.38
C SER A 25 29.30 -0.31 -1.25
N GLY A 26 28.40 -0.58 -0.30
CA GLY A 26 28.64 -1.58 0.75
C GLY A 26 28.83 -2.99 0.18
N PHE A 27 28.00 -3.39 -0.78
CA PHE A 27 28.14 -4.67 -1.48
C PHE A 27 29.46 -4.78 -2.26
N LEU A 28 29.91 -3.69 -2.91
CA LEU A 28 31.19 -3.64 -3.60
C LEU A 28 32.37 -3.89 -2.63
N LEU A 29 32.33 -3.32 -1.42
CA LEU A 29 33.35 -3.55 -0.40
C LEU A 29 33.38 -5.01 0.07
N MET A 30 32.21 -5.62 0.28
CA MET A 30 32.11 -7.04 0.61
C MET A 30 32.66 -7.93 -0.51
N LYS A 31 32.26 -7.64 -1.76
CA LYS A 31 32.76 -8.34 -2.95
C LYS A 31 34.28 -8.25 -2.99
N ASN A 32 34.84 -7.05 -2.90
CA ASN A 32 36.28 -6.86 -3.01
C ASN A 32 37.02 -7.62 -1.90
N ALA A 33 36.56 -7.55 -0.65
CA ALA A 33 37.16 -8.33 0.45
C ALA A 33 37.16 -9.85 0.20
N ILE A 34 36.10 -10.39 -0.43
CA ILE A 34 36.01 -11.82 -0.78
C ILE A 34 36.93 -12.14 -1.97
N PHE A 35 36.93 -11.31 -3.02
CA PHE A 35 37.74 -11.52 -4.21
C PHE A 35 39.24 -11.42 -3.87
N ASP A 36 39.64 -10.44 -3.07
CA ASP A 36 41.02 -10.27 -2.62
C ASP A 36 41.45 -11.52 -1.84
N TYR A 37 40.64 -12.00 -0.91
CA TYR A 37 40.91 -13.25 -0.19
C TYR A 37 41.09 -14.45 -1.13
N VAL A 38 40.18 -14.65 -2.09
CA VAL A 38 40.24 -15.80 -3.02
C VAL A 38 41.43 -15.72 -3.99
N VAL A 39 41.76 -14.53 -4.50
CA VAL A 39 42.90 -14.31 -5.41
C VAL A 39 44.23 -14.47 -4.68
N GLU A 40 44.31 -13.94 -3.46
CA GLU A 40 45.52 -13.97 -2.64
C GLU A 40 45.82 -15.41 -2.15
N HIS A 41 44.79 -16.24 -1.94
CA HIS A 41 44.94 -17.68 -1.68
C HIS A 41 45.53 -18.47 -2.86
N GLY A 42 45.41 -17.96 -4.09
CA GLY A 42 45.97 -18.62 -5.29
C GLY A 42 47.41 -18.25 -5.59
N ASN A 43 47.99 -17.26 -4.92
CA ASN A 43 49.35 -16.79 -5.14
C ASN A 43 50.25 -17.18 -3.95
N ASP A 44 51.14 -18.16 -4.16
CA ASP A 44 52.13 -18.68 -3.19
C ASP A 44 53.19 -17.65 -2.71
N LYS A 45 52.99 -16.35 -2.96
CA LYS A 45 53.97 -15.28 -2.71
C LYS A 45 53.69 -14.46 -1.45
N LEU A 46 52.52 -14.62 -0.83
CA LEU A 46 52.08 -13.79 0.30
C LEU A 46 51.90 -14.64 1.55
N THR A 47 52.87 -14.53 2.45
CA THR A 47 52.90 -15.14 3.77
C THR A 47 51.70 -14.64 4.59
N ALA A 48 50.69 -15.50 4.75
CA ALA A 48 49.43 -15.27 5.48
C ALA A 48 48.41 -14.33 4.79
N PRO A 49 47.54 -14.85 3.90
CA PRO A 49 46.39 -14.09 3.41
C PRO A 49 45.43 -13.80 4.57
N VAL A 50 45.38 -12.53 4.99
CA VAL A 50 44.52 -12.09 6.09
C VAL A 50 43.17 -11.66 5.52
N PHE A 51 42.10 -12.34 5.93
CA PHE A 51 40.75 -11.95 5.50
C PHE A 51 40.47 -10.50 5.92
N GLN A 52 39.99 -9.69 4.97
CA GLN A 52 39.75 -8.27 5.17
C GLN A 52 38.44 -8.03 5.95
N TRP A 53 38.45 -8.37 7.24
CA TRP A 53 37.30 -8.27 8.16
C TRP A 53 36.75 -6.85 8.27
N VAL A 54 37.62 -5.83 8.24
CA VAL A 54 37.22 -4.41 8.37
C VAL A 54 36.36 -3.96 7.18
N PRO A 55 36.82 -4.00 5.92
CA PRO A 55 35.98 -3.59 4.79
C PRO A 55 34.80 -4.54 4.57
N PHE A 56 34.91 -5.82 4.94
CA PHE A 56 33.78 -6.75 4.91
C PHE A 56 32.67 -6.34 5.88
N THR A 57 33.00 -6.07 7.15
CA THR A 57 32.01 -5.66 8.16
C THR A 57 31.45 -4.27 7.89
N ILE A 58 32.28 -3.31 7.45
CA ILE A 58 31.81 -1.99 7.00
C ILE A 58 30.85 -2.15 5.83
N GLY A 59 31.21 -2.99 4.84
CA GLY A 59 30.41 -3.24 3.66
C GLY A 59 29.06 -3.87 4.02
N LEU A 60 29.08 -4.86 4.93
CA LEU A 60 27.89 -5.51 5.46
C LEU A 60 26.99 -4.52 6.20
N LEU A 61 27.56 -3.65 7.04
CA LEU A 61 26.80 -2.64 7.76
C LEU A 61 26.13 -1.66 6.80
N LEU A 62 26.88 -1.13 5.82
CA LEU A 62 26.36 -0.20 4.80
C LEU A 62 25.29 -0.86 3.93
N PHE A 63 25.47 -2.13 3.58
CA PHE A 63 24.50 -2.90 2.81
C PHE A 63 23.19 -3.11 3.58
N ILE A 64 23.28 -3.57 4.84
CA ILE A 64 22.10 -3.74 5.72
C ILE A 64 21.43 -2.40 5.98
N LEU A 65 22.20 -1.33 6.21
CA LEU A 65 21.64 0.01 6.39
C LEU A 65 20.88 0.46 5.14
N GLY A 66 21.47 0.31 3.96
CA GLY A 66 20.84 0.76 2.71
C GLY A 66 19.59 -0.04 2.36
N VAL A 67 19.66 -1.39 2.41
CA VAL A 67 18.50 -2.27 2.13
C VAL A 67 17.45 -2.15 3.23
N GLY A 68 17.87 -2.10 4.49
CA GLY A 68 17.00 -1.92 5.65
C GLY A 68 16.32 -0.56 5.65
N PHE A 69 16.99 0.51 5.20
CA PHE A 69 16.38 1.82 5.01
C PHE A 69 15.31 1.78 3.93
N ILE A 70 15.59 1.15 2.77
CA ILE A 70 14.61 1.01 1.68
C ILE A 70 13.40 0.17 2.15
N GLY A 71 13.64 -0.99 2.76
CA GLY A 71 12.60 -1.87 3.26
C GLY A 71 11.78 -1.25 4.39
N GLY A 72 12.44 -0.60 5.35
CA GLY A 72 11.80 0.12 6.46
C GLY A 72 11.00 1.32 5.99
N TRP A 73 11.54 2.10 5.04
CA TRP A 73 10.81 3.18 4.38
C TRP A 73 9.57 2.61 3.70
N ILE A 74 9.69 1.63 2.79
CA ILE A 74 8.56 0.97 2.13
C ILE A 74 7.51 0.50 3.14
N PHE A 75 7.92 -0.23 4.19
CA PHE A 75 7.02 -0.78 5.20
C PHE A 75 6.26 0.32 5.97
N TYR A 76 6.95 1.39 6.35
CA TYR A 76 6.32 2.53 7.04
C TYR A 76 5.26 3.23 6.16
N ARG A 77 5.52 3.37 4.86
CA ARG A 77 4.54 4.00 3.93
C ARG A 77 3.41 3.05 3.56
N ASP A 78 3.68 1.74 3.49
CA ASP A 78 2.66 0.73 3.19
C ASP A 78 1.71 0.53 4.37
N ARG A 79 2.21 0.60 5.62
CA ARG A 79 1.39 0.52 6.83
C ARG A 79 0.29 1.59 6.90
N LYS A 80 0.51 2.79 6.34
CA LYS A 80 -0.50 3.87 6.27
C LYS A 80 -1.59 3.63 5.21
N ARG A 81 -1.46 2.62 4.33
CA ARG A 81 -2.42 2.30 3.26
C ARG A 81 -3.38 1.15 3.58
N ASN A 82 -3.44 0.66 4.82
CA ASN A 82 -4.46 -0.31 5.28
C ASN A 82 -4.64 -1.53 4.33
N TYR A 83 -3.60 -2.35 4.19
CA TYR A 83 -3.74 -3.75 3.75
C TYR A 83 -3.94 -4.73 4.93
N VAL A 84 -4.21 -4.23 6.13
CA VAL A 84 -4.91 -5.05 7.14
C VAL A 84 -6.32 -5.25 6.60
N ALA A 85 -6.55 -6.44 6.05
CA ALA A 85 -7.78 -6.86 5.42
C ALA A 85 -9.00 -6.27 6.13
N ALA A 86 -10.05 -5.97 5.36
CA ALA A 86 -11.40 -5.72 5.86
C ALA A 86 -11.97 -6.82 6.81
N ARG A 87 -11.16 -7.84 7.16
CA ARG A 87 -11.38 -8.82 8.23
C ARG A 87 -11.12 -8.31 9.65
N PHE A 88 -10.39 -7.21 9.85
CA PHE A 88 -10.35 -6.51 11.16
C PHE A 88 -11.47 -5.47 11.32
N ARG A 89 -12.41 -5.39 10.38
CA ARG A 89 -13.72 -4.80 10.70
C ARG A 89 -14.38 -5.78 11.65
N GLU A 90 -14.50 -5.37 12.91
CA GLU A 90 -15.44 -5.96 13.85
C GLU A 90 -16.75 -6.19 13.09
N LYS A 91 -17.15 -7.47 12.97
CA LYS A 91 -18.48 -7.80 12.45
C LYS A 91 -19.43 -7.02 13.33
N ARG A 92 -20.08 -5.98 12.77
CA ARG A 92 -21.21 -5.35 13.46
C ARG A 92 -22.11 -6.51 13.92
N PRO A 93 -22.43 -6.64 15.21
CA PRO A 93 -23.33 -7.69 15.66
C PRO A 93 -24.59 -7.57 14.83
N LYS A 94 -24.91 -8.64 14.10
CA LYS A 94 -26.11 -8.72 13.27
C LYS A 94 -27.27 -8.39 14.21
N PRO A 95 -28.08 -7.34 13.97
CA PRO A 95 -29.19 -7.04 14.85
C PRO A 95 -30.05 -8.31 14.95
N PRO A 96 -30.51 -8.68 16.16
CA PRO A 96 -31.26 -9.91 16.38
C PRO A 96 -32.34 -10.02 15.32
N SER A 97 -32.31 -11.10 14.54
CA SER A 97 -33.33 -11.39 13.55
C SER A 97 -34.69 -11.17 14.19
N LEU A 98 -35.46 -10.23 13.66
CA LEU A 98 -36.84 -10.03 14.06
C LEU A 98 -37.56 -11.38 14.00
N ARG A 99 -38.22 -11.69 15.11
CA ARG A 99 -38.77 -13.00 15.50
C ARG A 99 -39.45 -13.72 14.31
N PRO A 100 -39.27 -15.04 14.16
CA PRO A 100 -39.97 -15.81 13.13
C PRO A 100 -41.46 -15.82 13.51
N GLY A 101 -42.27 -15.04 12.78
CA GLY A 101 -43.72 -15.04 12.99
C GLY A 101 -44.44 -13.69 12.83
N VAL A 102 -43.75 -12.57 12.58
CA VAL A 102 -44.46 -11.32 12.27
C VAL A 102 -44.82 -11.30 10.79
N LYS A 103 -46.04 -11.75 10.46
CA LYS A 103 -46.65 -11.46 9.16
C LYS A 103 -46.92 -9.96 9.12
N ILE A 104 -46.18 -9.22 8.29
CA ILE A 104 -46.56 -7.85 7.97
C ILE A 104 -47.83 -7.93 7.15
N SER A 105 -48.95 -7.71 7.84
CA SER A 105 -50.28 -7.57 7.28
C SER A 105 -50.34 -6.24 6.53
N ALA A 106 -50.27 -6.31 5.19
CA ALA A 106 -50.50 -5.17 4.32
C ALA A 106 -52.00 -4.80 4.33
N LYS A 107 -52.41 -3.84 5.17
CA LYS A 107 -53.69 -3.15 5.00
C LYS A 107 -53.78 -1.83 5.78
N GLY A 108 -54.11 -0.76 5.06
CA GLY A 108 -54.63 0.52 5.56
C GLY A 108 -53.55 1.46 6.09
N GLY A 109 -53.49 2.73 5.73
CA GLY A 109 -54.42 3.61 5.02
C GLY A 109 -54.00 5.04 5.37
N GLU A 110 -53.96 5.90 4.35
CA GLU A 110 -54.13 7.36 4.37
C GLU A 110 -53.46 8.20 5.47
N GLN A 111 -52.58 9.11 5.05
CA GLN A 111 -52.82 10.57 5.14
C GLN A 111 -51.58 11.35 4.64
N THR A 112 -51.71 11.96 3.46
CA THR A 112 -51.92 13.42 3.27
C THR A 112 -50.71 14.27 3.62
N SER A 113 -50.10 14.81 2.57
CA SER A 113 -49.44 16.12 2.61
C SER A 113 -49.46 16.66 1.18
N SER A 114 -50.55 17.38 0.92
CA SER A 114 -50.71 18.52 0.03
C SER A 114 -49.65 18.81 -1.05
N ILE A 115 -50.18 19.24 -2.20
CA ILE A 115 -49.55 19.96 -3.31
C ILE A 115 -49.08 19.06 -4.47
N SER A 116 -50.04 18.65 -5.30
CA SER A 116 -49.88 18.70 -6.76
C SER A 116 -51.25 18.75 -7.46
N GLY A 117 -52.14 19.62 -6.97
CA GLY A 117 -53.43 19.92 -7.60
C GLY A 117 -53.29 20.81 -8.84
N LEU A 118 -52.51 20.39 -9.84
CA LEU A 118 -52.43 21.05 -11.15
C LEU A 118 -52.26 20.05 -12.31
N GLN A 119 -52.65 18.79 -12.12
CA GLN A 119 -52.66 17.81 -13.20
C GLN A 119 -54.05 17.17 -13.40
N GLU A 120 -55.09 17.91 -13.04
CA GLU A 120 -56.47 17.67 -13.46
C GLU A 120 -56.79 18.57 -14.66
N GLU A 121 -55.96 18.47 -15.70
CA GLU A 121 -56.25 18.99 -17.03
C GLU A 121 -55.77 17.97 -18.06
N ARG A 122 -56.20 16.72 -17.90
CA ARG A 122 -56.47 15.88 -19.06
C ARG A 122 -57.98 15.76 -19.17
N THR A 123 -58.44 15.65 -20.40
CA THR A 123 -59.78 15.18 -20.79
C THR A 123 -60.89 16.21 -20.66
N ASN A 124 -61.01 17.06 -21.68
CA ASN A 124 -62.34 17.33 -22.20
C ASN A 124 -62.36 17.11 -23.71
N HIS A 125 -63.25 16.20 -24.10
CA HIS A 125 -63.80 15.99 -25.43
C HIS A 125 -62.94 15.37 -26.54
N SER A 126 -62.97 14.03 -26.54
CA SER A 126 -63.40 13.27 -27.71
C SER A 126 -64.89 13.55 -28.03
N ASN A 127 -65.19 13.64 -29.33
CA ASN A 127 -66.49 13.43 -30.01
C ASN A 127 -67.56 14.52 -30.00
N GLY A 128 -68.03 14.86 -31.21
CA GLY A 128 -69.29 15.55 -31.47
C GLY A 128 -69.34 16.20 -32.86
N SER A 129 -70.10 15.57 -33.76
CA SER A 129 -70.54 16.02 -35.10
C SER A 129 -71.09 17.43 -35.17
#